data_AF-A0A1J0U1C5-F1
#
_entry.id   AF-A0A1J0U1C5-F1
#
_cell.length_a   1.000
_cell.length_b   1.000
_cell.length_c   1.000
_cell.angle_alpha   90.00
_cell.angle_beta   90.00
_cell.angle_gamma   90.00
#
_symmetry.space_group_name_H-M   'P 1'
#
loop_
_entity.id
_entity.type
_entity.pdbx_description
1 polymer ?
#
loop_
_entity_poly.entity_id
_entity_poly.type
_entity_poly.pdbx_seq_one_letter_code
_entity_poly.pdbx_strand_id
1 'polypeptide(L)'
;MKKWFSKIKWQWQQLWHIFLLQGFLFFVGIYLTSLGIAIYAPTSTGASQIDFTVFALLALMYGNYTAGHLNDTVLTAHYALVLLMYYLVLIFFTIIFMLIVNIKAYRNTKDRQIWVKFIIMIFGDLVLAWLLPLLIHFNWKYIISADAIQQWAESSGGIAAWLFLGGFSLYCVGLAIWIYSKTWYGPYNHICEAFIKLTKLKFPVARILLDVMMVIPGFIFWAFLPLNDDKWNFLFTNFSFGTMAFIFISGPYVNVVKKVLTKFLKIDLWKANILARNNSAQL
;
A
#
# COMPACT_ATOMS: atom_id res chain seq x y z
N MET A 1 -31.87 2.53 10.20
CA MET A 1 -31.20 2.35 8.89
C MET A 1 -31.78 3.22 7.77
N LYS A 2 -33.10 3.31 7.55
CA LYS A 2 -33.68 4.17 6.49
C LYS A 2 -33.19 5.62 6.49
N LYS A 3 -33.16 6.29 7.66
CA LYS A 3 -32.62 7.66 7.83
C LYS A 3 -31.12 7.80 7.47
N TRP A 4 -30.37 6.71 7.58
CA TRP A 4 -28.94 6.70 7.22
C TRP A 4 -28.74 6.62 5.71
N PHE A 5 -29.48 5.73 5.04
CA PHE A 5 -29.47 5.64 3.58
C PHE A 5 -29.96 6.93 2.91
N SER A 6 -31.01 7.57 3.45
CA SER A 6 -31.47 8.86 2.93
C SER A 6 -30.40 9.95 3.10
N LYS A 7 -29.67 9.97 4.22
CA LYS A 7 -28.56 10.89 4.45
C LYS A 7 -27.40 10.65 3.48
N ILE A 8 -27.04 9.39 3.21
CA ILE A 8 -26.01 9.04 2.23
C ILE A 8 -26.43 9.46 0.82
N LYS A 9 -27.67 9.17 0.43
CA LYS A 9 -28.20 9.56 -0.88
C LYS A 9 -28.13 11.08 -1.07
N TRP A 10 -28.55 11.84 -0.05
CA TRP A 10 -28.47 13.30 -0.08
C TRP A 10 -27.01 13.78 -0.15
N GLN A 11 -26.10 13.22 0.65
CA GLN A 11 -24.69 13.56 0.60
C GLN A 11 -24.08 13.27 -0.77
N TRP A 12 -24.46 12.16 -1.40
CA TRP A 12 -24.04 11.81 -2.75
C TRP A 12 -24.48 12.86 -3.77
N GLN A 13 -25.75 13.25 -3.73
CA GLN A 13 -26.29 14.27 -4.63
C GLN A 13 -25.62 15.63 -4.47
N GLN A 14 -25.28 16.02 -3.23
CA GLN A 14 -24.69 17.33 -2.95
C GLN A 14 -23.16 17.37 -3.15
N LEU A 15 -22.47 16.24 -2.98
CA LEU A 15 -21.01 16.16 -2.97
C LEU A 15 -20.46 15.28 -4.11
N TRP A 16 -21.24 15.00 -5.16
CA TRP A 16 -20.83 14.08 -6.22
C TRP A 16 -19.51 14.49 -6.91
N HIS A 17 -19.29 15.79 -7.13
CA HIS A 17 -18.02 16.29 -7.71
C HIS A 17 -16.81 15.97 -6.83
N ILE A 18 -16.97 16.04 -5.50
CA ILE A 18 -15.93 15.68 -4.55
C ILE A 18 -15.70 14.17 -4.59
N PHE A 19 -16.77 13.37 -4.62
CA PHE A 19 -16.64 11.92 -4.75
C PHE A 19 -15.97 11.51 -6.07
N LEU A 20 -16.26 12.21 -7.17
CA LEU A 20 -15.60 11.99 -8.45
C LEU A 20 -14.11 12.33 -8.39
N LEU A 21 -13.73 13.46 -7.79
CA LEU A 21 -12.33 13.82 -7.58
C LEU A 21 -11.62 12.80 -6.67
N GLN A 22 -12.25 12.36 -5.58
CA GLN A 22 -11.70 11.32 -4.71
C GLN A 22 -11.53 9.99 -5.45
N GLY A 23 -12.49 9.60 -6.30
CA GLY A 23 -12.38 8.42 -7.16
C GLY A 23 -11.23 8.54 -8.16
N PHE A 24 -11.10 9.68 -8.84
CA PHE A 24 -9.98 9.94 -9.75
C PHE A 24 -8.62 9.83 -9.03
N LEU A 25 -8.47 10.51 -7.89
CA LEU A 25 -7.25 10.44 -7.07
C LEU A 25 -6.98 9.01 -6.58
N PHE A 26 -8.01 8.25 -6.22
CA PHE A 26 -7.87 6.85 -5.83
C PHE A 26 -7.27 6.00 -6.96
N PHE A 27 -7.82 6.08 -8.17
CA PHE A 27 -7.30 5.32 -9.32
C PHE A 27 -5.90 5.75 -9.73
N VAL A 28 -5.64 7.07 -9.80
CA VAL A 28 -4.30 7.61 -10.10
C VAL A 28 -3.29 7.16 -9.04
N GLY A 29 -3.65 7.26 -7.76
CA GLY A 29 -2.78 6.89 -6.66
C GLY A 29 -2.40 5.40 -6.68
N ILE A 30 -3.37 4.51 -6.88
CA ILE A 30 -3.13 3.08 -6.98
C ILE A 30 -2.27 2.76 -8.20
N TYR A 31 -2.58 3.32 -9.37
CA TYR A 31 -1.82 3.08 -10.58
C TYR A 31 -0.36 3.55 -10.47
N LEU A 32 -0.12 4.74 -9.92
CA LEU A 32 1.25 5.22 -9.68
C LEU A 32 1.99 4.35 -8.66
N THR A 33 1.27 3.85 -7.63
CA THR A 33 1.84 2.91 -6.65
C THR A 33 2.26 1.62 -7.34
N SER A 34 1.39 1.02 -8.17
CA SER A 34 1.68 -0.23 -8.88
C SER A 34 2.75 -0.07 -9.94
N LEU A 35 2.80 1.08 -10.61
CA LEU A 35 3.86 1.40 -11.58
C LEU A 35 5.21 1.58 -10.88
N GLY A 36 5.23 2.26 -9.74
CA GLY A 36 6.42 2.37 -8.90
C GLY A 36 6.97 1.00 -8.53
N ILE A 37 6.11 0.09 -8.06
CA ILE A 37 6.48 -1.31 -7.76
C ILE A 37 7.00 -2.03 -8.99
N ALA A 38 6.31 -1.92 -10.13
CA ALA A 38 6.75 -2.55 -11.36
C ALA A 38 8.14 -2.09 -11.82
N ILE A 39 8.53 -0.84 -11.50
CA ILE A 39 9.85 -0.28 -11.80
C ILE A 39 10.91 -0.73 -10.80
N TYR A 40 10.68 -0.60 -9.48
CA TYR A 40 11.75 -0.87 -8.52
C TYR A 40 11.92 -2.36 -8.23
N ALA A 41 10.86 -3.17 -8.27
CA ALA A 41 10.92 -4.57 -7.83
C ALA A 41 11.96 -5.40 -8.62
N PRO A 42 12.08 -5.27 -9.97
CA PRO A 42 13.10 -6.00 -10.73
C PRO A 42 14.53 -5.46 -10.55
N THR A 43 14.72 -4.24 -10.04
CA THR A 43 16.06 -3.62 -9.93
C THR A 43 17.00 -4.33 -8.97
N SER A 44 16.46 -5.12 -8.04
CA SER A 44 17.24 -5.87 -7.04
C SER A 44 18.17 -4.98 -6.17
N THR A 45 17.91 -3.66 -6.09
CA THR A 45 18.64 -2.73 -5.23
C THR A 45 17.92 -2.50 -3.90
N GLY A 46 17.26 -3.55 -3.39
CA GLY A 46 16.39 -3.51 -2.23
C GLY A 46 14.91 -3.56 -2.60
N ALA A 47 14.16 -4.27 -1.78
CA ALA A 47 12.72 -4.47 -1.93
C ALA A 47 11.96 -3.71 -0.84
N SER A 48 10.68 -3.40 -1.05
CA SER A 48 9.83 -3.00 0.08
C SER A 48 9.76 -4.14 1.10
N GLN A 49 9.42 -3.86 2.35
CA GLN A 49 9.21 -4.85 3.41
C GLN A 49 8.22 -5.97 3.00
N ILE A 50 7.19 -5.61 2.21
CA ILE A 50 6.22 -6.55 1.67
C ILE A 50 6.88 -7.40 0.57
N ASP A 51 7.59 -6.75 -0.35
CA ASP A 51 8.25 -7.44 -1.46
C ASP A 51 9.38 -8.34 -1.00
N PHE A 52 10.17 -7.95 -0.01
CA PHE A 52 11.18 -8.81 0.60
C PHE A 52 10.55 -10.11 1.13
N THR A 53 9.39 -10.00 1.77
CA THR A 53 8.63 -11.17 2.25
C THR A 53 8.10 -12.02 1.09
N VAL A 54 7.54 -11.38 0.05
CA VAL A 54 7.04 -12.05 -1.15
C VAL A 54 8.17 -12.75 -1.90
N PHE A 55 9.33 -12.11 -2.02
CA PHE A 55 10.50 -12.66 -2.69
C PHE A 55 11.06 -13.86 -1.91
N ALA A 56 11.14 -13.77 -0.59
CA ALA A 56 11.56 -14.90 0.25
C ALA A 56 10.59 -16.09 0.11
N LEU A 57 9.28 -15.83 0.03
CA LEU A 57 8.27 -16.87 -0.23
C LEU A 57 8.42 -17.48 -1.63
N LEU A 58 8.62 -16.66 -2.67
CA LEU A 58 8.85 -17.14 -4.03
C LEU A 58 10.10 -18.03 -4.10
N ALA A 59 11.18 -17.60 -3.45
CA ALA A 59 12.42 -18.36 -3.36
C ALA A 59 12.22 -19.72 -2.66
N LEU A 60 11.45 -19.77 -1.57
CA LEU A 60 11.12 -21.01 -0.88
C LEU A 60 10.22 -21.94 -1.70
N MET A 61 9.19 -21.40 -2.36
CA MET A 61 8.16 -22.20 -3.04
C MET A 61 8.61 -22.73 -4.38
N TYR A 62 9.37 -21.94 -5.15
CA TYR A 62 9.68 -22.23 -6.55
C TYR A 62 11.17 -22.43 -6.82
N GLY A 63 12.03 -22.24 -5.81
CA GLY A 63 13.44 -22.60 -5.81
C GLY A 63 14.16 -22.30 -7.12
N ASN A 64 14.47 -21.03 -7.40
CA ASN A 64 15.20 -20.61 -8.61
C ASN A 64 15.76 -19.21 -8.39
N TYR A 65 16.68 -19.09 -7.44
CA TYR A 65 17.42 -17.85 -7.19
C TYR A 65 18.91 -18.10 -7.32
N THR A 66 19.59 -17.23 -8.05
CA THR A 66 21.04 -17.32 -8.34
C THR A 66 21.64 -15.93 -8.17
N ALA A 67 22.81 -15.84 -7.54
CA ALA A 67 23.45 -14.57 -7.21
C ALA A 67 22.53 -13.61 -6.41
N GLY A 68 21.55 -14.15 -5.68
CA GLY A 68 20.58 -13.38 -4.89
C GLY A 68 19.38 -12.82 -5.66
N HIS A 69 19.25 -13.12 -6.96
CA HIS A 69 18.12 -12.70 -7.78
C HIS A 69 17.11 -13.83 -7.95
N LEU A 70 15.81 -13.52 -7.89
CA LEU A 70 14.78 -14.44 -8.36
C LEU A 70 14.81 -14.50 -9.89
N ASN A 71 14.64 -15.69 -10.47
CA ASN A 71 14.46 -15.83 -11.90
C ASN A 71 13.22 -15.03 -12.38
N ASP A 72 13.37 -14.24 -13.44
CA ASP A 72 12.30 -13.40 -14.02
C ASP A 72 11.04 -14.18 -14.40
N THR A 73 11.22 -15.42 -14.86
CA THR A 73 10.08 -16.30 -15.20
C THR A 73 9.26 -16.60 -13.96
N VAL A 74 9.92 -16.84 -12.82
CA VAL A 74 9.24 -17.08 -11.53
C VAL A 74 8.61 -15.80 -11.01
N LEU A 75 9.33 -14.68 -11.09
CA LEU A 75 8.83 -13.37 -10.64
C LEU A 75 7.57 -12.98 -11.43
N THR A 76 7.63 -12.95 -12.75
CA THR A 76 6.51 -12.53 -13.60
C THR A 76 5.30 -13.48 -13.54
N ALA A 77 5.53 -14.79 -13.42
CA ALA A 77 4.48 -15.80 -13.37
C ALA A 77 3.78 -15.90 -12.00
N HIS A 78 4.52 -15.74 -10.90
CA HIS A 78 4.01 -16.09 -9.56
C HIS A 78 3.92 -14.91 -8.58
N TYR A 79 4.59 -13.78 -8.83
CA TYR A 79 4.58 -12.64 -7.90
C TYR A 79 3.16 -12.14 -7.59
N ALA A 80 2.30 -11.99 -8.60
CA ALA A 80 0.95 -11.49 -8.38
C ALA A 80 0.12 -12.42 -7.48
N LEU A 81 0.30 -13.74 -7.63
CA LEU A 81 -0.40 -14.74 -6.82
C LEU A 81 0.13 -14.75 -5.38
N VAL A 82 1.45 -14.75 -5.19
CA VAL A 82 2.06 -14.75 -3.85
C VAL A 82 1.75 -13.43 -3.12
N LEU A 83 1.76 -12.30 -3.82
CA LEU A 83 1.37 -11.00 -3.25
C LEU A 83 -0.11 -10.99 -2.84
N LEU A 84 -1.01 -11.56 -3.66
CA LEU A 84 -2.42 -11.74 -3.30
C LEU A 84 -2.56 -12.57 -2.01
N MET A 85 -1.89 -13.73 -1.94
CA MET A 85 -1.91 -14.58 -0.74
C MET A 85 -1.42 -13.83 0.50
N TYR A 86 -0.34 -13.07 0.36
CA TYR A 86 0.18 -12.24 1.44
C TYR A 86 -0.81 -11.15 1.86
N TYR A 87 -1.48 -10.49 0.90
CA TYR A 87 -2.53 -9.52 1.21
C TYR A 87 -3.76 -10.13 1.88
N LEU A 88 -4.14 -11.36 1.58
CA LEU A 88 -5.19 -12.06 2.32
C LEU A 88 -4.80 -12.26 3.79
N VAL A 89 -3.54 -12.58 4.08
CA VAL A 89 -3.02 -12.64 5.45
C VAL A 89 -3.06 -11.26 6.11
N LEU A 90 -2.69 -10.18 5.40
CA LEU A 90 -2.81 -8.82 5.95
C LEU A 90 -4.26 -8.40 6.19
N ILE A 91 -5.22 -8.84 5.38
CA ILE A 91 -6.65 -8.61 5.64
C ILE A 91 -7.05 -9.26 6.95
N PHE A 92 -6.58 -10.47 7.24
CA PHE A 92 -6.85 -11.12 8.53
C PHE A 92 -6.33 -10.27 9.71
N PHE A 93 -5.10 -9.76 9.64
CA PHE A 93 -4.58 -8.84 10.65
C PHE A 93 -5.38 -7.53 10.72
N THR A 94 -5.80 -7.00 9.57
CA THR A 94 -6.64 -5.80 9.48
C THR A 94 -7.95 -6.01 10.23
N ILE A 95 -8.61 -7.15 10.03
CA ILE A 95 -9.84 -7.53 10.74
C ILE A 95 -9.60 -7.52 12.24
N ILE A 96 -8.53 -8.16 12.73
CA ILE A 96 -8.23 -8.20 14.17
C ILE A 96 -8.04 -6.79 14.75
N PHE A 97 -7.15 -5.98 14.15
CA PHE A 97 -6.82 -4.65 14.65
C PHE A 97 -8.03 -3.71 14.61
N MET A 98 -8.75 -3.69 13.49
CA MET A 98 -9.91 -2.82 13.33
C MET A 98 -11.11 -3.30 14.15
N LEU A 99 -11.26 -4.60 14.40
CA LEU A 99 -12.29 -5.11 15.31
C LEU A 99 -12.07 -4.56 16.72
N ILE A 100 -10.84 -4.55 17.23
CA ILE A 100 -10.52 -3.97 18.56
C ILE A 100 -10.89 -2.48 18.60
N VAL A 101 -10.52 -1.71 17.56
CA VAL A 101 -10.84 -0.28 17.46
C VAL A 101 -12.35 -0.04 17.43
N ASN A 102 -13.07 -0.80 16.60
CA ASN A 102 -14.52 -0.64 16.41
C ASN A 102 -15.31 -1.09 17.63
N ILE A 103 -14.88 -2.13 18.36
CA ILE A 103 -15.49 -2.53 19.64
C ILE A 103 -15.37 -1.40 20.66
N LYS A 104 -14.18 -0.80 20.81
CA LYS A 104 -13.97 0.34 21.72
C LYS A 104 -14.86 1.53 21.33
N ALA A 105 -14.91 1.87 20.04
CA ALA A 105 -15.74 2.96 19.54
C ALA A 105 -17.25 2.70 19.74
N TYR A 106 -17.71 1.47 19.50
CA TYR A 106 -19.11 1.07 19.71
C TYR A 106 -19.49 1.08 21.19
N ARG A 107 -18.60 0.64 22.09
CA ARG A 107 -18.87 0.70 23.53
C ARG A 107 -19.16 2.13 24.01
N ASN A 108 -18.45 3.11 23.46
CA ASN A 108 -18.58 4.51 23.84
C ASN A 108 -19.78 5.22 23.17
N THR A 109 -20.05 4.93 21.89
CA THR A 109 -21.05 5.67 21.11
C THR A 109 -22.39 4.94 20.96
N LYS A 110 -22.39 3.60 21.10
CA LYS A 110 -23.50 2.70 20.76
C LYS A 110 -23.99 2.83 19.29
N ASP A 111 -23.18 3.43 18.40
CA ASP A 111 -23.55 3.62 17.00
C ASP A 111 -23.36 2.34 16.18
N ARG A 112 -24.49 1.73 15.75
CA ARG A 112 -24.48 0.53 14.92
C ARG A 112 -23.86 0.76 13.53
N GLN A 113 -23.74 2.00 13.05
CA GLN A 113 -23.15 2.31 11.75
C GLN A 113 -21.66 1.96 11.68
N ILE A 114 -20.98 1.87 12.82
CA ILE A 114 -19.56 1.48 12.92
C ILE A 114 -19.35 0.11 12.26
N TRP A 115 -20.25 -0.85 12.52
CA TRP A 115 -20.17 -2.20 11.97
C TRP A 115 -20.39 -2.24 10.45
N VAL A 116 -21.32 -1.43 9.94
CA VAL A 116 -21.56 -1.33 8.49
C VAL A 116 -20.32 -0.77 7.78
N LYS A 117 -19.71 0.29 8.34
CA LYS A 117 -18.47 0.87 7.80
C LYS A 117 -17.32 -0.13 7.86
N PHE A 118 -17.22 -0.90 8.94
CA PHE A 118 -16.21 -1.94 9.09
C PHE A 118 -16.35 -3.04 8.04
N ILE A 119 -17.57 -3.50 7.75
CA ILE A 119 -17.81 -4.49 6.69
C ILE A 119 -17.44 -3.92 5.31
N ILE A 120 -17.88 -2.70 4.99
CA ILE A 120 -17.54 -2.03 3.72
C ILE A 120 -16.02 -1.90 3.56
N MET A 121 -15.31 -1.57 4.64
CA MET A 121 -13.86 -1.47 4.67
C MET A 121 -13.19 -2.81 4.34
N ILE A 122 -13.63 -3.93 4.94
CA ILE A 122 -13.10 -5.27 4.64
C ILE A 122 -13.33 -5.63 3.17
N PHE A 123 -14.53 -5.36 2.62
CA PHE A 123 -14.79 -5.58 1.21
C PHE A 123 -13.88 -4.74 0.30
N GLY A 124 -13.63 -3.48 0.66
CA GLY A 124 -12.67 -2.63 -0.05
C GLY A 124 -11.26 -3.21 -0.03
N ASP A 125 -10.81 -3.74 1.11
CA ASP A 125 -9.50 -4.38 1.22
C ASP A 125 -9.40 -5.65 0.40
N LEU A 126 -10.46 -6.46 0.35
CA LEU A 126 -10.53 -7.62 -0.55
C LEU A 126 -10.37 -7.18 -1.99
N VAL A 127 -11.14 -6.20 -2.47
CA VAL A 127 -11.02 -5.69 -3.84
C VAL A 127 -9.58 -5.22 -4.13
N LEU A 128 -8.96 -4.50 -3.19
CA LEU A 128 -7.61 -4.00 -3.35
C LEU A 128 -6.53 -5.08 -3.32
N ALA A 129 -6.74 -6.14 -2.54
CA ALA A 129 -5.85 -7.29 -2.51
C ALA A 129 -5.76 -8.00 -3.87
N TRP A 130 -6.84 -7.96 -4.66
CA TRP A 130 -6.84 -8.44 -6.05
C TRP A 130 -6.34 -7.38 -7.04
N LEU A 131 -6.80 -6.13 -6.89
CA LEU A 131 -6.53 -5.07 -7.86
C LEU A 131 -5.05 -4.72 -7.96
N LEU A 132 -4.35 -4.57 -6.83
CA LEU A 132 -2.96 -4.10 -6.85
C LEU A 132 -2.00 -5.11 -7.51
N PRO A 133 -2.02 -6.42 -7.18
CA PRO A 133 -1.22 -7.41 -7.90
C PRO A 133 -1.52 -7.47 -9.40
N LEU A 134 -2.80 -7.37 -9.78
CA LEU A 134 -3.21 -7.35 -11.19
C LEU A 134 -2.66 -6.13 -11.94
N LEU A 135 -2.65 -4.96 -11.31
CA LEU A 135 -2.08 -3.75 -11.92
C LEU A 135 -0.57 -3.81 -12.06
N ILE A 136 0.14 -4.43 -11.11
CA ILE A 136 1.59 -4.68 -11.23
C ILE A 136 1.86 -5.61 -12.41
N HIS A 137 1.12 -6.73 -12.50
CA HIS A 137 1.24 -7.66 -13.62
C HIS A 137 0.87 -7.02 -14.97
N PHE A 138 -0.17 -6.18 -15.00
CA PHE A 138 -0.53 -5.40 -16.18
C PHE A 138 0.62 -4.48 -16.63
N ASN A 139 1.25 -3.78 -15.69
CA ASN A 139 2.39 -2.92 -16.00
C ASN A 139 3.56 -3.74 -16.58
N TRP A 140 3.90 -4.87 -15.98
CA TRP A 140 4.96 -5.74 -16.52
C TRP A 140 4.67 -6.30 -17.90
N LYS A 141 3.40 -6.61 -18.18
CA LYS A 141 3.00 -7.22 -19.44
C LYS A 141 2.86 -6.22 -20.59
N TYR A 142 2.42 -4.99 -20.31
CA TYR A 142 1.99 -4.06 -21.37
C TYR A 142 2.66 -2.68 -21.34
N ILE A 143 3.26 -2.27 -20.22
CA ILE A 143 3.79 -0.90 -20.07
C ILE A 143 5.30 -0.90 -19.98
N ILE A 144 5.89 -1.74 -19.13
CA ILE A 144 7.32 -1.81 -18.89
C ILE A 144 7.74 -3.24 -18.58
N SER A 145 8.65 -3.81 -19.37
CA SER A 145 9.14 -5.19 -19.17
C SER A 145 10.01 -5.27 -17.91
N ALA A 146 9.74 -6.27 -17.06
CA ALA A 146 10.57 -6.57 -15.88
C ALA A 146 12.01 -6.93 -16.31
N ASP A 147 12.14 -7.79 -17.31
CA ASP A 147 13.44 -8.23 -17.88
C ASP A 147 14.25 -7.03 -18.39
N ALA A 148 13.61 -6.08 -19.08
CA ALA A 148 14.29 -4.88 -19.58
C ALA A 148 14.82 -4.00 -18.43
N ILE A 149 14.02 -3.82 -17.37
CA ILE A 149 14.46 -3.08 -16.17
C ILE A 149 15.64 -3.79 -15.52
N GLN A 150 15.57 -5.11 -15.36
CA GLN A 150 16.65 -5.89 -14.75
C GLN A 150 17.93 -5.78 -15.57
N GLN A 151 17.87 -5.96 -16.88
CA GLN A 151 19.04 -5.82 -17.77
C GLN A 151 19.66 -4.42 -17.67
N TRP A 152 18.85 -3.36 -17.59
CA TRP A 152 19.35 -2.01 -17.38
C TRP A 152 20.01 -1.84 -16.01
N ALA A 153 19.43 -2.41 -14.96
CA ALA A 153 20.00 -2.38 -13.62
C ALA A 153 21.34 -3.13 -13.55
N GLU A 154 21.44 -4.30 -14.19
CA GLU A 154 22.66 -5.11 -14.26
C GLU A 154 23.77 -4.45 -15.09
N SER A 155 23.40 -3.63 -16.08
CA SER A 155 24.37 -2.93 -16.92
C SER A 155 25.19 -1.86 -16.18
N SER A 156 24.62 -1.28 -15.11
CA SER A 156 25.30 -0.25 -14.32
C SER A 156 24.60 -0.04 -12.98
N GLY A 157 25.36 -0.10 -11.89
CA GLY A 157 24.85 0.24 -10.55
C GLY A 157 24.29 1.67 -10.44
N GLY A 158 24.78 2.60 -11.26
CA GLY A 158 24.22 3.95 -11.32
C GLY A 158 22.83 3.98 -11.93
N ILE A 159 22.60 3.21 -13.00
CA ILE A 159 21.27 3.06 -13.63
C ILE A 159 20.31 2.37 -12.65
N ALA A 160 20.76 1.30 -11.99
CA ALA A 160 19.99 0.59 -10.98
C ALA A 160 19.50 1.53 -9.87
N ALA A 161 20.40 2.38 -9.34
CA ALA A 161 20.06 3.36 -8.31
C ALA A 161 19.03 4.40 -8.77
N TRP A 162 19.13 4.88 -10.02
CA TRP A 162 18.16 5.82 -10.59
C TRP A 162 16.79 5.18 -10.83
N LEU A 163 16.76 3.95 -11.35
CA LEU A 163 15.52 3.19 -11.54
C LEU A 163 14.83 2.95 -10.19
N PHE A 164 15.60 2.56 -9.17
CA PHE A 164 15.10 2.41 -7.81
C PHE A 164 14.56 3.72 -7.24
N LEU A 165 15.32 4.81 -7.33
CA LEU A 165 14.91 6.10 -6.78
C LEU A 165 13.64 6.63 -7.47
N GLY A 166 13.55 6.46 -8.80
CA GLY A 166 12.37 6.80 -9.60
C GLY A 166 11.15 5.96 -9.20
N GLY A 167 11.30 4.64 -9.15
CA GLY A 167 10.25 3.71 -8.74
C GLY A 167 9.78 3.94 -7.30
N PHE A 168 10.72 4.13 -6.37
CA PHE A 168 10.45 4.48 -4.96
C PHE A 168 9.70 5.80 -4.82
N SER A 169 10.09 6.83 -5.58
CA SER A 169 9.43 8.13 -5.56
C SER A 169 8.01 8.05 -6.12
N LEU A 170 7.81 7.36 -7.25
CA LEU A 170 6.48 7.11 -7.82
C LEU A 170 5.60 6.32 -6.85
N TYR A 171 6.16 5.30 -6.20
CA TYR A 171 5.48 4.54 -5.15
C TYR A 171 5.02 5.46 -4.01
N CYS A 172 5.91 6.29 -3.45
CA CYS A 172 5.57 7.16 -2.33
C CYS A 172 4.55 8.24 -2.70
N VAL A 173 4.69 8.85 -3.88
CA VAL A 173 3.73 9.85 -4.38
C VAL A 173 2.37 9.20 -4.65
N GLY A 174 2.34 8.06 -5.34
CA GLY A 174 1.12 7.30 -5.60
C GLY A 174 0.40 6.91 -4.31
N LEU A 175 1.15 6.38 -3.34
CA LEU A 175 0.61 5.99 -2.04
C LEU A 175 0.06 7.20 -1.27
N ALA A 176 0.72 8.35 -1.34
CA ALA A 176 0.23 9.58 -0.71
C ALA A 176 -1.07 10.08 -1.35
N ILE A 177 -1.17 10.08 -2.69
CA ILE A 177 -2.38 10.44 -3.43
C ILE A 177 -3.52 9.46 -3.07
N TRP A 178 -3.21 8.17 -3.06
CA TRP A 178 -4.15 7.12 -2.71
C TRP A 178 -4.69 7.30 -1.29
N ILE A 179 -3.82 7.46 -0.28
CA ILE A 179 -4.25 7.71 1.11
C ILE A 179 -4.98 9.06 1.22
N TYR A 180 -4.61 10.07 0.44
CA TYR A 180 -5.29 11.37 0.42
C TYR A 180 -6.71 11.29 -0.14
N SER A 181 -7.01 10.34 -1.03
CA SER A 181 -8.37 10.15 -1.59
C SER A 181 -9.44 9.87 -0.53
N LYS A 182 -9.07 9.26 0.61
CA LYS A 182 -9.98 8.84 1.69
C LYS A 182 -11.10 7.87 1.25
N THR A 183 -10.85 7.07 0.21
CA THR A 183 -11.80 6.07 -0.27
C THR A 183 -11.56 4.72 0.41
N TRP A 184 -10.68 3.87 -0.14
CA TRP A 184 -10.26 2.60 0.47
C TRP A 184 -8.75 2.61 0.61
N TYR A 185 -8.20 2.27 1.78
CA TYR A 185 -6.76 2.39 2.01
C TYR A 185 -5.98 1.11 1.69
N GLY A 186 -6.64 -0.06 1.67
CA GLY A 186 -5.99 -1.35 1.53
C GLY A 186 -5.52 -1.88 2.89
N PRO A 187 -5.25 -3.20 2.97
CA PRO A 187 -5.08 -3.89 4.24
C PRO A 187 -3.94 -3.31 5.08
N TYR A 188 -2.77 -3.09 4.46
CA TYR A 188 -1.62 -2.55 5.17
C TYR A 188 -1.88 -1.15 5.75
N ASN A 189 -2.53 -0.28 4.98
CA ASN A 189 -2.80 1.09 5.42
C ASN A 189 -3.92 1.13 6.48
N HIS A 190 -4.89 0.21 6.44
CA HIS A 190 -5.87 0.08 7.53
C HIS A 190 -5.24 -0.45 8.83
N ILE A 191 -4.29 -1.38 8.76
CA ILE A 191 -3.49 -1.76 9.95
C ILE A 191 -2.79 -0.52 10.51
N CYS A 192 -2.20 0.30 9.65
CA CYS A 192 -1.56 1.55 10.06
C CYS A 192 -2.53 2.55 10.72
N GLU A 193 -3.72 2.73 10.16
CA GLU A 193 -4.74 3.59 10.75
C GLU A 193 -5.22 3.06 12.10
N ALA A 194 -5.45 1.75 12.21
CA ALA A 194 -5.85 1.11 13.46
C ALA A 194 -4.76 1.28 14.53
N PHE A 195 -3.50 1.06 14.16
CA PHE A 195 -2.36 1.20 15.05
C PHE A 195 -2.21 2.64 15.56
N ILE A 196 -2.36 3.64 14.69
CA ILE A 196 -2.37 5.06 15.07
C ILE A 196 -3.51 5.35 16.06
N LYS A 197 -4.72 4.84 15.81
CA LYS A 197 -5.86 5.03 16.72
C LYS A 197 -5.65 4.39 18.08
N LEU A 198 -4.98 3.23 18.13
CA LEU A 198 -4.73 2.50 19.37
C LEU A 198 -3.58 3.09 20.20
N THR A 199 -2.51 3.52 19.54
CA THR A 199 -1.28 4.00 20.19
C THR A 199 -1.19 5.51 20.33
N LYS A 200 -2.01 6.27 19.58
CA LYS A 200 -1.97 7.73 19.47
C LYS A 200 -0.65 8.28 18.91
N LEU A 201 0.17 7.45 18.27
CA LEU A 201 1.41 7.87 17.64
C LEU A 201 1.16 8.73 16.39
N LYS A 202 2.11 9.60 16.06
CA LYS A 202 2.07 10.36 14.80
C LYS A 202 2.26 9.42 13.61
N PHE A 203 1.62 9.74 12.49
CA PHE A 203 1.63 8.91 11.28
C PHE A 203 3.03 8.43 10.83
N PRO A 204 4.08 9.29 10.73
CA PRO A 204 5.39 8.83 10.29
C PRO A 204 6.01 7.79 11.23
N VAL A 205 5.86 7.98 12.54
CA VAL A 205 6.43 7.08 13.57
C VAL A 205 5.68 5.74 13.55
N ALA A 206 4.35 5.78 13.49
CA ALA A 206 3.52 4.59 13.37
C ALA A 206 3.86 3.78 12.12
N ARG A 207 4.12 4.46 11.00
CA ARG A 207 4.48 3.83 9.74
C ARG A 207 5.83 3.12 9.82
N ILE A 208 6.87 3.77 10.35
CA ILE A 208 8.19 3.16 10.54
C ILE A 208 8.09 1.90 11.42
N LEU A 209 7.37 1.97 12.55
CA LEU A 209 7.23 0.81 13.43
C LEU A 209 6.54 -0.37 12.74
N LEU A 210 5.48 -0.10 11.98
CA LEU A 210 4.81 -1.14 11.21
C LEU A 210 5.66 -1.67 10.07
N ASP A 211 6.39 -0.81 9.36
CA ASP A 211 7.31 -1.25 8.31
C ASP A 211 8.38 -2.18 8.89
N VAL A 212 8.95 -1.87 10.07
CA VAL A 212 9.87 -2.77 10.81
C VAL A 212 9.20 -4.10 11.15
N MET A 213 7.97 -4.09 11.68
CA MET A 213 7.23 -5.32 12.00
C MET A 213 6.94 -6.17 10.74
N MET A 214 6.69 -5.52 9.61
CA MET A 214 6.37 -6.15 8.34
C MET A 214 7.57 -6.80 7.66
N VAL A 215 8.80 -6.45 8.06
CA VAL A 215 10.02 -7.13 7.61
C VAL A 215 10.21 -8.48 8.32
N ILE A 216 9.72 -8.64 9.55
CA ILE A 216 9.94 -9.84 10.38
C ILE A 216 9.53 -11.14 9.65
N PRO A 217 8.34 -11.23 9.02
CA PRO A 217 7.97 -12.42 8.25
C PRO A 217 8.98 -12.75 7.14
N GLY A 218 9.53 -11.74 6.45
CA GLY A 218 10.54 -11.93 5.43
C GLY A 218 11.82 -12.56 5.98
N PHE A 219 12.29 -12.13 7.16
CA PHE A 219 13.43 -12.78 7.82
C PHE A 219 13.14 -14.20 8.26
N ILE A 220 11.92 -14.46 8.77
CA ILE A 220 11.50 -15.82 9.14
C ILE A 220 11.58 -16.73 7.91
N PHE A 221 11.01 -16.33 6.77
CA PHE A 221 11.06 -17.12 5.54
C PHE A 221 12.48 -17.25 4.99
N TRP A 222 13.26 -16.16 4.97
CA TRP A 222 14.66 -16.19 4.58
C TRP A 222 15.48 -17.20 5.40
N ALA A 223 15.23 -17.31 6.72
CA ALA A 223 15.94 -18.26 7.57
C ALA A 223 15.77 -19.72 7.11
N PHE A 224 14.64 -20.06 6.49
CA PHE A 224 14.34 -21.39 5.94
C PHE A 224 14.89 -21.64 4.53
N LEU A 225 15.49 -20.63 3.87
CA LEU A 225 16.14 -20.85 2.58
C LEU A 225 17.34 -21.81 2.74
N PRO A 226 17.63 -22.66 1.74
CA PRO A 226 18.80 -23.54 1.72
C PRO A 226 20.10 -22.78 2.06
N LEU A 227 20.94 -23.36 2.90
CA LEU A 227 22.24 -22.78 3.27
C LEU A 227 23.25 -22.96 2.12
N ASN A 228 23.34 -21.95 1.25
CA ASN A 228 24.33 -21.82 0.18
C ASN A 228 24.80 -20.35 0.06
N ASP A 229 25.82 -20.09 -0.76
CA ASP A 229 26.33 -18.72 -0.99
C ASP A 229 25.23 -17.77 -1.51
N ASP A 230 24.27 -18.31 -2.28
CA ASP A 230 23.14 -17.57 -2.80
C ASP A 230 22.16 -17.07 -1.72
N LYS A 231 22.11 -17.70 -0.54
CA LYS A 231 21.21 -17.26 0.55
C LYS A 231 21.61 -15.90 1.12
N TRP A 232 22.91 -15.67 1.29
CA TRP A 232 23.42 -14.40 1.80
C TRP A 232 23.36 -13.33 0.73
N ASN A 233 23.69 -13.68 -0.53
CA ASN A 233 23.50 -12.78 -1.66
C ASN A 233 22.03 -12.36 -1.78
N PHE A 234 21.09 -13.31 -1.63
CA PHE A 234 19.66 -12.99 -1.63
C PHE A 234 19.29 -11.99 -0.55
N LEU A 235 19.82 -12.14 0.67
CA LEU A 235 19.56 -11.20 1.76
C LEU A 235 20.11 -9.81 1.42
N PHE A 236 21.37 -9.69 1.01
CA PHE A 236 21.99 -8.39 0.79
C PHE A 236 21.49 -7.66 -0.45
N THR A 237 21.01 -8.40 -1.45
CA THR A 237 20.35 -7.86 -2.64
C THR A 237 18.94 -7.34 -2.30
N ASN A 238 18.13 -8.14 -1.61
CA ASN A 238 16.72 -7.83 -1.40
C ASN A 238 16.42 -7.07 -0.10
N PHE A 239 17.28 -7.19 0.92
CA PHE A 239 17.27 -6.45 2.17
C PHE A 239 18.50 -5.53 2.23
N SER A 240 18.50 -4.52 1.38
CA SER A 240 19.63 -3.60 1.19
C SER A 240 19.31 -2.19 1.67
N PHE A 241 20.15 -1.21 1.31
CA PHE A 241 19.86 0.21 1.52
C PHE A 241 18.49 0.63 0.98
N GLY A 242 18.04 0.06 -0.16
CA GLY A 242 16.72 0.36 -0.70
C GLY A 242 15.58 -0.04 0.25
N THR A 243 15.69 -1.19 0.90
CA THR A 243 14.72 -1.62 1.92
C THR A 243 14.75 -0.73 3.15
N MET A 244 15.94 -0.27 3.56
CA MET A 244 16.05 0.72 4.64
C MET A 244 15.35 2.03 4.26
N ALA A 245 15.43 2.47 3.01
CA ALA A 245 14.66 3.62 2.52
C ALA A 245 13.14 3.38 2.61
N PHE A 246 12.65 2.18 2.24
CA PHE A 246 11.24 1.83 2.42
C PHE A 246 10.80 1.87 3.89
N ILE A 247 11.62 1.37 4.82
CA ILE A 247 11.28 1.34 6.26
C ILE A 247 11.29 2.74 6.88
N PHE A 248 12.34 3.52 6.64
CA PHE A 248 12.56 4.76 7.39
C PHE A 248 12.12 6.02 6.64
N ILE A 249 12.10 6.01 5.31
CA ILE A 249 11.87 7.21 4.48
C ILE A 249 10.45 7.24 3.92
N SER A 250 9.84 6.10 3.60
CA SER A 250 8.52 6.06 2.95
C SER A 250 7.43 6.81 3.74
N GLY A 251 7.32 6.56 5.05
CA GLY A 251 6.36 7.22 5.93
C GLY A 251 6.52 8.75 5.97
N PRO A 252 7.72 9.27 6.29
CA PRO A 252 8.03 10.70 6.19
C PRO A 252 7.74 11.30 4.81
N TYR A 253 8.16 10.64 3.72
CA TYR A 253 7.96 11.10 2.35
C TYR A 253 6.46 11.23 2.04
N VAL A 254 5.69 10.16 2.26
CA VAL A 254 4.24 10.12 2.05
C VAL A 254 3.56 11.24 2.84
N ASN A 255 3.99 11.50 4.07
CA ASN A 255 3.44 12.58 4.90
C ASN A 255 3.73 13.98 4.33
N VAL A 256 4.92 14.22 3.76
CA VAL A 256 5.25 15.49 3.10
C VAL A 256 4.36 15.70 1.87
N VAL A 257 4.24 14.70 1.00
CA VAL A 257 3.37 14.78 -0.19
C VAL A 257 1.92 15.00 0.22
N LYS A 258 1.43 14.30 1.24
CA LYS A 258 0.07 14.47 1.77
C LYS A 258 -0.18 15.89 2.28
N LYS A 259 0.80 16.53 2.95
CA LYS A 259 0.69 17.94 3.37
C LYS A 259 0.59 18.88 2.17
N VAL A 260 1.37 18.62 1.12
CA VAL A 260 1.30 19.38 -0.15
C VAL A 260 -0.09 19.23 -0.78
N LEU A 261 -0.60 18.00 -0.95
CA LEU A 261 -1.94 17.75 -1.49
C LEU A 261 -3.03 18.45 -0.67
N THR A 262 -2.90 18.43 0.67
CA THR A 262 -3.83 19.10 1.58
C THR A 262 -3.83 20.61 1.37
N LYS A 263 -2.66 21.21 1.15
CA LYS A 263 -2.49 22.65 0.90
C LYS A 263 -3.12 23.08 -0.43
N PHE A 264 -2.96 22.28 -1.48
CA PHE A 264 -3.41 22.62 -2.83
C PHE A 264 -4.86 22.25 -3.12
N LEU A 265 -5.28 21.01 -2.82
CA LEU A 265 -6.61 20.52 -3.21
C LEU A 265 -7.71 20.91 -2.22
N LYS A 266 -7.37 21.11 -0.93
CA LYS A 266 -8.28 21.56 0.14
C LYS A 266 -9.66 20.86 0.14
N ILE A 267 -9.71 19.57 -0.20
CA ILE A 267 -10.98 18.83 -0.39
C ILE A 267 -11.87 18.90 0.85
N ASP A 268 -11.30 18.82 2.05
CA ASP A 268 -12.05 18.90 3.31
C ASP A 268 -12.72 20.27 3.51
N LEU A 269 -12.02 21.35 3.17
CA LEU A 269 -12.57 22.70 3.23
C LEU A 269 -13.72 22.87 2.23
N TRP A 270 -13.54 22.34 1.02
CA TRP A 270 -14.56 22.42 -0.02
C TRP A 270 -15.82 21.65 0.37
N LYS A 271 -15.65 20.45 0.94
CA LYS A 271 -16.73 19.65 1.50
C LYS A 271 -17.46 20.38 2.64
N ALA A 272 -16.72 20.99 3.56
CA ALA A 272 -17.30 21.75 4.67
C ALA A 272 -18.13 22.95 4.18
N ASN A 273 -17.63 23.69 3.18
CA ASN A 273 -18.32 24.85 2.62
C ASN A 273 -19.64 24.48 1.93
N ILE A 274 -19.68 23.38 1.18
CA ILE A 274 -20.92 22.92 0.52
C ILE A 274 -21.95 22.49 1.57
N LEU A 275 -21.53 21.74 2.60
CA LEU A 275 -22.42 21.32 3.67
C LEU A 275 -22.96 22.51 4.48
N ALA A 276 -22.13 23.53 4.75
CA ALA A 276 -22.54 24.74 5.45
C ALA A 276 -23.58 25.53 4.66
N ARG A 277 -23.35 25.76 3.35
CA ARG A 277 -24.30 26.47 2.47
C ARG A 277 -25.67 25.80 2.40
N ASN A 278 -25.70 24.47 2.32
CA ASN A 278 -26.94 23.73 2.22
C ASN A 278 -27.72 23.68 3.54
N ASN A 279 -27.04 23.73 4.68
CA ASN A 279 -27.70 23.83 5.99
C ASN A 279 -28.26 25.24 6.25
N SER A 280 -27.60 26.29 5.75
CA SER A 280 -28.11 27.67 5.84
C SER A 280 -29.31 27.94 4.93
N ALA A 281 -29.50 27.14 3.88
CA ALA A 281 -30.65 27.24 2.97
C ALA A 281 -31.90 26.47 3.46
N GLN A 282 -31.82 25.79 4.61
CA GLN A 282 -32.91 25.02 5.22
C GLN A 282 -33.48 25.67 6.50
N LEU A 283 -32.96 26.83 6.91
CA LEU A 283 -33.47 27.69 7.97
C LEU A 283 -34.26 28.85 7.35
#